data_AF-A0A0V8J7K5-F1
#
_entry.id   AF-A0A0V8J7K5-F1
#
_cell.length_a   1.000
_cell.length_b   1.000
_cell.length_c   1.000
_cell.angle_alpha   90.00
_cell.angle_beta   90.00
_cell.angle_gamma   90.00
#
_symmetry.space_group_name_H-M   'P 1'
#
loop_
_entity.id
_entity.type
_entity.pdbx_description
1 polymer ?
#
loop_
_entity_poly.entity_id
_entity_poly.type
_entity_poly.pdbx_seq_one_letter_code
_entity_poly.pdbx_strand_id
1 'polypeptide(L)'
;MLIDKQKYRMQAEMLDWYSGKVSESMNQLDQLGRERTNVLAKAQSWESKSKKTYQQIMSEAGSTHYSAAGTGEQLKEALKREANHLRQFASELERKEKLEEAKKLEEAKKNHSSR
;
A
#
# COMPACT_ATOMS: atom_id res chain seq x y z
N MET A 1 -0.47 -4.36 -26.12
CA MET A 1 0.16 -5.69 -26.25
C MET A 1 1.62 -5.63 -25.80
N LEU A 2 2.07 -6.62 -25.03
CA LEU A 2 3.34 -6.73 -24.26
C LEU A 2 3.78 -5.52 -23.38
N ILE A 3 3.99 -4.34 -23.98
CA ILE A 3 4.40 -3.10 -23.30
C ILE A 3 3.38 -2.70 -22.22
N ASP A 4 2.09 -2.79 -22.53
CA ASP A 4 1.02 -2.44 -21.58
C ASP A 4 1.02 -3.36 -20.37
N LYS A 5 1.31 -4.66 -20.54
CA LYS A 5 1.35 -5.62 -19.42
C LYS A 5 2.53 -5.37 -18.50
N GLN A 6 3.70 -5.09 -19.08
CA GLN A 6 4.88 -4.74 -18.31
C GLN A 6 4.65 -3.43 -17.53
N LYS A 7 3.99 -2.45 -18.16
CA LYS A 7 3.59 -1.20 -17.48
C LYS A 7 2.69 -1.46 -16.28
N TYR A 8 1.65 -2.29 -16.41
CA TYR A 8 0.77 -2.62 -15.27
C TYR A 8 1.49 -3.39 -14.16
N ARG A 9 2.42 -4.29 -14.50
CA ARG A 9 3.25 -4.99 -13.50
C ARG A 9 4.18 -4.03 -12.76
N MET A 10 4.84 -3.12 -13.47
CA MET A 10 5.68 -2.08 -12.86
C MET A 10 4.87 -1.15 -11.95
N GLN A 11 3.68 -0.75 -12.37
CA GLN A 11 2.78 0.05 -11.53
C GLN A 11 2.37 -0.71 -10.26
N ALA A 12 2.05 -2.00 -10.37
CA ALA A 12 1.76 -2.83 -9.19
C ALA A 12 2.95 -2.94 -8.23
N GLU A 13 4.17 -3.14 -8.75
CA GLU A 13 5.38 -3.18 -7.94
C GLU A 13 5.65 -1.84 -7.23
N MET A 14 5.43 -0.72 -7.93
CA MET A 14 5.54 0.62 -7.36
C MET A 14 4.53 0.81 -6.20
N LEU A 15 3.28 0.40 -6.38
CA LEU A 15 2.24 0.49 -5.35
C LEU A 15 2.57 -0.37 -4.12
N ASP A 16 3.09 -1.57 -4.32
CA ASP A 16 3.56 -2.43 -3.23
C ASP A 16 4.73 -1.79 -2.47
N TRP A 17 5.69 -1.19 -3.19
CA TRP A 17 6.79 -0.45 -2.58
C TRP A 17 6.28 0.72 -1.73
N TYR A 18 5.32 1.52 -2.25
CA TYR A 18 4.70 2.59 -1.48
C TYR A 18 3.93 2.07 -0.26
N SER A 19 3.24 0.92 -0.37
CA SER A 19 2.57 0.31 0.79
C SER A 19 3.56 -0.05 1.90
N GLY A 20 4.77 -0.50 1.53
CA GLY A 20 5.88 -0.70 2.44
C GLY A 20 6.30 0.59 3.15
N LYS A 21 6.42 1.70 2.40
CA LYS A 21 6.72 3.02 2.97
C LYS A 21 5.66 3.53 3.93
N VAL A 22 4.38 3.32 3.62
CA VAL A 22 3.29 3.64 4.55
C VAL A 22 3.43 2.82 5.83
N SER A 23 3.73 1.52 5.72
CA SER A 23 3.95 0.66 6.89
C SER A 23 5.16 1.09 7.73
N GLU A 24 6.27 1.49 7.10
CA GLU A 24 7.45 2.03 7.79
C GLU A 24 7.10 3.30 8.59
N SER A 25 6.39 4.25 7.97
CA SER A 25 5.95 5.48 8.64
C SER A 25 4.97 5.20 9.79
N MET A 26 4.06 4.24 9.63
CA MET A 26 3.16 3.82 10.72
C MET A 26 3.93 3.24 11.90
N ASN A 27 4.93 2.39 11.64
CA ASN A 27 5.77 1.84 12.72
C ASN A 27 6.52 2.95 13.49
N GLN A 28 6.99 3.98 12.78
CA GLN A 28 7.61 5.15 13.41
C GLN A 28 6.60 5.94 14.26
N LEU A 29 5.38 6.13 13.76
CA LEU A 29 4.30 6.76 14.53
C LEU A 29 3.95 5.96 15.79
N ASP A 30 3.90 4.64 15.71
CA ASP A 30 3.64 3.75 16.86
C ASP A 30 4.76 3.83 17.90
N GLN A 31 6.02 3.94 17.45
CA GLN A 31 7.14 4.19 18.35
C GLN A 31 6.98 5.53 19.08
N LEU A 32 6.68 6.62 18.35
CA LEU A 32 6.43 7.93 18.94
C LEU A 32 5.25 7.90 19.92
N GLY A 33 4.19 7.14 19.61
CA GLY A 33 3.04 6.93 20.50
C GLY A 33 3.41 6.24 21.83
N ARG A 34 4.32 5.25 21.77
CA ARG A 34 4.86 4.58 22.96
C ARG A 34 5.78 5.49 23.77
N GLU A 35 6.68 6.21 23.10
CA GLU A 35 7.58 7.18 23.73
C GLU A 35 6.78 8.27 24.45
N ARG A 36 5.74 8.82 23.80
CA ARG A 36 4.78 9.75 24.40
C ARG A 36 4.19 9.22 25.71
N THR A 37 3.72 7.98 25.70
CA THR A 37 3.13 7.34 26.88
C THR A 37 4.14 7.22 28.02
N ASN A 38 5.38 6.85 27.70
CA ASN A 38 6.48 6.78 28.67
C ASN A 38 6.81 8.14 29.28
N VAL A 39 6.84 9.21 28.48
CA VAL A 39 7.11 10.55 29.02
C VAL A 39 5.93 11.07 29.83
N LEU A 40 4.68 10.81 29.42
CA LEU A 40 3.49 11.12 30.22
C LEU A 40 3.52 10.45 31.59
N ALA A 41 3.95 9.19 31.66
CA ALA A 41 4.11 8.49 32.93
C ALA A 41 5.16 9.16 33.84
N LYS A 42 6.30 9.57 33.28
CA LYS A 42 7.34 10.30 34.01
C LYS A 42 6.92 11.71 34.42
N ALA A 43 6.15 12.40 33.59
CA ALA A 43 5.65 13.75 33.86
C ALA A 43 4.64 13.80 35.03
N GLN A 44 4.15 12.65 35.50
CA GLN A 44 3.30 12.61 36.69
C GLN A 44 4.01 13.13 37.94
N SER A 45 5.32 12.95 38.05
CA SER A 45 6.12 13.41 39.19
C SER A 45 6.64 14.85 39.06
N TRP A 46 6.24 15.59 38.01
CA TRP A 46 6.70 16.96 37.80
C TRP A 46 5.89 17.96 38.63
N GLU A 47 6.57 18.71 39.48
CA GLU A 47 5.99 19.79 40.29
C GLU A 47 5.96 21.11 39.51
N SER A 48 5.04 21.28 38.54
CA SER A 48 4.88 22.62 37.95
C SER A 48 3.56 22.87 37.22
N LYS A 49 3.22 24.16 37.08
CA LYS A 49 2.14 24.72 36.25
C LYS A 49 2.24 24.27 34.79
N SER A 50 3.43 23.91 34.33
CA SER A 50 3.71 23.38 32.98
C SER A 50 3.20 21.95 32.78
N LYS A 51 2.91 21.19 33.85
CA LYS A 51 2.36 19.82 33.78
C LYS A 51 1.03 19.78 33.02
N LYS A 52 0.14 20.75 33.27
CA LYS A 52 -1.17 20.82 32.59
C LYS A 52 -1.02 21.10 31.09
N THR A 53 -0.18 22.08 30.72
CA THR A 53 0.14 22.38 29.32
C THR A 53 0.78 21.19 28.63
N TYR A 54 1.69 20.49 29.31
CA TYR A 54 2.32 19.29 28.77
C TYR A 54 1.32 18.14 28.56
N GLN A 55 0.46 17.87 29.53
CA GLN A 55 -0.61 16.87 29.40
C GLN A 55 -1.56 17.21 28.25
N GLN A 56 -1.90 18.49 28.06
CA GLN A 56 -2.73 18.92 26.93
C GLN A 56 -2.03 18.66 25.59
N ILE A 57 -0.80 19.13 25.40
CA ILE A 57 -0.02 18.91 24.16
C ILE A 57 0.09 17.40 23.86
N MET A 58 0.37 16.60 24.89
CA MET A 58 0.46 15.15 24.73
C MET A 58 -0.88 14.47 24.46
N SER A 59 -1.99 15.01 24.94
CA SER A 59 -3.33 14.54 24.59
C SER A 59 -3.65 14.84 23.12
N GLU A 60 -3.35 16.06 22.66
CA GLU A 60 -3.51 16.48 21.27
C GLU A 60 -2.66 15.62 20.32
N ALA A 61 -1.39 15.40 20.67
CA ALA A 61 -0.49 14.51 19.92
C ALA A 61 -1.02 13.07 19.86
N GLY A 62 -1.65 12.58 20.94
CA GLY A 62 -2.28 11.26 20.97
C GLY A 62 -3.45 11.14 20.00
N SER A 63 -4.35 12.13 19.98
CA SER A 63 -5.49 12.18 19.05
C SER A 63 -5.04 12.15 17.59
N THR A 64 -4.03 12.98 17.26
CA THR A 64 -3.43 13.03 15.92
C THR A 64 -2.79 11.69 15.54
N HIS A 65 -2.09 11.03 16.46
CA HIS A 65 -1.50 9.72 16.23
C HIS A 65 -2.55 8.65 15.85
N TYR A 66 -3.65 8.54 16.60
CA TYR A 66 -4.69 7.54 16.29
C TYR A 66 -5.37 7.81 14.95
N SER A 67 -5.63 9.08 14.62
CA SER A 67 -6.17 9.47 13.32
C SER A 67 -5.21 9.13 12.17
N ALA A 68 -3.92 9.43 12.34
CA ALA A 68 -2.88 9.13 11.36
C ALA A 68 -2.67 7.62 11.18
N ALA A 69 -2.71 6.84 12.27
CA ALA A 69 -2.60 5.37 12.22
C ALA A 69 -3.78 4.75 11.45
N GLY A 70 -5.02 5.19 11.73
CA GLY A 70 -6.20 4.72 11.02
C GLY A 70 -6.17 5.05 9.53
N THR A 71 -5.79 6.29 9.18
CA THR A 71 -5.65 6.73 7.79
C THR A 71 -4.52 5.98 7.07
N GLY A 72 -3.40 5.76 7.75
CA GLY A 72 -2.27 4.99 7.24
C GLY A 72 -2.65 3.55 6.91
N GLU A 73 -3.40 2.88 7.78
CA GLU A 73 -3.87 1.51 7.54
C GLU A 73 -4.79 1.44 6.32
N GLN A 74 -5.73 2.38 6.20
CA GLN A 74 -6.63 2.46 5.05
C GLN A 74 -5.86 2.68 3.75
N LEU A 75 -4.86 3.58 3.74
CA LEU A 75 -4.02 3.85 2.58
C LEU A 75 -3.18 2.61 2.20
N LYS A 76 -2.54 1.96 3.18
CA LYS A 76 -1.76 0.74 2.96
C LYS A 76 -2.61 -0.34 2.28
N GLU A 77 -3.82 -0.56 2.78
CA GLU A 77 -4.73 -1.58 2.22
C GLU A 77 -5.29 -1.16 0.85
N ALA A 78 -5.53 0.13 0.61
CA ALA A 78 -5.92 0.63 -0.71
C ALA A 78 -4.81 0.40 -1.75
N LEU A 79 -3.54 0.68 -1.41
CA LEU A 79 -2.38 0.47 -2.28
C LEU A 79 -2.22 -1.01 -2.65
N LYS A 80 -2.31 -1.91 -1.67
CA LYS A 80 -2.23 -3.36 -1.91
C LYS A 80 -3.37 -3.88 -2.79
N ARG A 81 -4.61 -3.40 -2.57
CA ARG A 81 -5.75 -3.79 -3.40
C ARG A 81 -5.54 -3.37 -4.86
N GLU A 82 -5.09 -2.15 -5.09
CA GLU A 82 -4.83 -1.66 -6.45
C GLU A 82 -3.66 -2.40 -7.10
N ALA A 83 -2.57 -2.66 -6.36
CA ALA A 83 -1.45 -3.48 -6.87
C ALA A 83 -1.92 -4.87 -7.33
N ASN A 84 -2.79 -5.52 -6.56
CA ASN A 84 -3.38 -6.81 -6.92
C ASN A 84 -4.29 -6.72 -8.15
N HIS A 85 -5.11 -5.67 -8.23
CA HIS A 85 -5.96 -5.42 -9.39
C HIS A 85 -5.14 -5.26 -10.68
N LEU A 86 -4.06 -4.47 -10.65
CA LEU A 86 -3.17 -4.28 -11.80
C LEU A 86 -2.47 -5.59 -12.22
N ARG A 87 -2.07 -6.44 -11.27
CA ARG A 87 -1.51 -7.78 -11.57
C ARG A 87 -2.51 -8.70 -12.25
N GLN A 88 -3.75 -8.70 -11.77
CA GLN A 88 -4.83 -9.48 -12.37
C GLN A 88 -5.10 -9.00 -13.79
N PHE A 89 -5.19 -7.68 -14.00
CA PHE A 89 -5.40 -7.10 -15.32
C PHE A 89 -4.27 -7.45 -16.30
N ALA A 90 -3.01 -7.35 -15.87
CA ALA A 90 -1.86 -7.76 -16.68
C ALA A 90 -1.91 -9.26 -17.06
N SER A 91 -2.36 -10.11 -16.14
CA SER A 91 -2.49 -11.56 -16.35
C SER A 91 -3.63 -11.89 -17.32
N GLU A 92 -4.75 -11.17 -17.23
CA GLU A 92 -5.87 -11.31 -18.17
C GLU A 92 -5.49 -10.90 -19.59
N LEU A 93 -4.75 -9.81 -19.74
CA LEU A 93 -4.19 -9.39 -21.04
C LEU A 93 -3.26 -10.47 -21.62
N GLU A 94 -2.43 -11.09 -20.78
CA GLU A 94 -1.58 -12.19 -21.22
C GLU A 94 -2.39 -13.40 -21.69
N ARG A 95 -3.45 -13.75 -20.97
CA ARG A 95 -4.34 -14.85 -21.34
C ARG A 95 -5.06 -14.58 -22.66
N LYS A 96 -5.55 -13.36 -22.88
CA LYS A 96 -6.23 -12.96 -24.12
C LYS A 96 -5.30 -13.06 -25.32
N GLU A 97 -4.07 -12.54 -25.21
CA GLU A 97 -3.08 -12.62 -26.30
C GLU A 97 -2.73 -14.07 -26.65
N LYS A 98 -2.51 -14.96 -25.68
CA LYS A 98 -2.24 -16.39 -25.94
C LYS A 98 -3.41 -17.08 -26.65
N LEU A 99 -4.65 -16.74 -26.30
CA LEU A 99 -5.84 -17.29 -26.97
C LEU A 99 -5.95 -16.80 -28.42
N GLU A 100 -5.63 -15.54 -28.69
CA GLU A 100 -5.61 -14.99 -30.04
C GLU A 100 -4.49 -15.60 -30.90
N GLU A 101 -3.29 -15.77 -30.35
CA GLU A 101 -2.18 -16.46 -31.02
C GLU A 101 -2.52 -17.91 -31.35
N ALA A 102 -3.12 -18.65 -30.41
CA ALA A 102 -3.56 -20.02 -30.63
C ALA A 102 -4.59 -20.13 -31.77
N LYS A 103 -5.59 -19.22 -31.81
CA LYS A 103 -6.59 -19.17 -32.90
C LYS A 103 -5.94 -18.90 -34.25
N LYS A 104 -5.05 -17.91 -34.34
CA LYS A 104 -4.32 -17.60 -35.59
C LYS A 104 -3.50 -18.79 -36.08
N LEU A 105 -2.88 -19.54 -35.16
CA LEU A 105 -2.09 -20.71 -35.50
C LEU A 105 -2.94 -21.87 -36.03
N GLU A 106 -4.14 -22.07 -35.48
CA GLU A 106 -5.10 -23.05 -35.99
C GLU A 106 -5.66 -22.68 -37.37
N GLU A 107 -5.99 -21.41 -37.58
CA GLU A 107 -6.44 -20.89 -38.88
C GLU A 107 -5.35 -21.06 -39.96
N ALA A 108 -4.09 -20.75 -39.62
CA ALA A 108 -2.95 -20.95 -40.52
C ALA A 108 -2.77 -22.42 -40.91
N LYS A 109 -2.93 -23.35 -39.95
CA LYS A 109 -2.85 -24.81 -40.22
C LYS A 109 -3.98 -25.30 -41.14
N LYS A 110 -5.22 -24.82 -40.95
CA LYS A 110 -6.36 -25.19 -41.82
C LYS A 110 -6.17 -24.71 -43.26
N ASN A 111 -5.65 -23.50 -43.44
CA ASN A 111 -5.40 -22.92 -44.76
C ASN A 111 -4.25 -23.62 -45.51
N HIS A 112 -3.27 -24.22 -44.79
CA HIS A 112 -2.18 -24.98 -45.40
C HIS A 112 -2.54 -26.44 -45.70
N SER A 113 -3.51 -27.02 -45.00
CA SER A 113 -3.99 -28.40 -45.25
C SER A 113 -5.04 -28.50 -46.36
N SER A 114 -5.53 -27.37 -46.88
CA SER A 114 -6.58 -27.29 -47.91
C SER A 114 -6.05 -26.94 -49.31
N ARG A 115 -4.73 -26.98 -49.51
CA ARG A 115 -4.01 -26.78 -50.77
C ARG A 115 -3.25 -28.05 -51.12
#